data_AF-A0A4R0MU18-F1
#
_entry.id   AF-A0A4R0MU18-F1
#
_cell.length_a   1.000
_cell.length_b   1.000
_cell.length_c   1.000
_cell.angle_alpha   90.00
_cell.angle_beta   90.00
_cell.angle_gamma   90.00
#
_symmetry.space_group_name_H-M   'P 1'
#
loop_
_entity.id
_entity.type
_entity.pdbx_description
1 polymer ?
#
loop_
_entity_poly.entity_id
_entity_poly.type
_entity_poly.pdbx_seq_one_letter_code
_entity_poly.pdbx_strand_id
1 'polypeptide(L)'
;MLNDYLNLQFDVKGKTFSGFCMRIHDDFHLTYAVILEDCHSFCIWLDEKTSKWYSSKFTNLDQSVLDQIIGKLDVTEEANMLSVS
;
A
#
# COMPACT_ATOMS: atom_id res chain seq x y z
N MET A 1 14.75 3.61 -10.91
CA MET A 1 14.78 4.54 -9.76
C MET A 1 13.96 3.88 -8.66
N LEU A 2 14.47 3.78 -7.43
CA LEU A 2 13.65 3.34 -6.31
C LEU A 2 12.53 4.37 -6.11
N ASN A 3 11.35 4.10 -6.65
CA ASN A 3 10.17 4.91 -6.40
C ASN A 3 9.61 4.45 -5.06
N ASP A 4 10.21 4.99 -3.99
CA ASP A 4 9.76 4.73 -2.64
C ASP A 4 8.38 5.33 -2.38
N TYR A 5 7.88 6.17 -3.28
CA TYR A 5 6.58 6.81 -3.19
C TYR A 5 5.64 6.30 -4.30
N LEU A 6 4.45 5.88 -3.88
CA LEU A 6 3.32 5.55 -4.76
C LEU A 6 2.16 6.47 -4.43
N ASN A 7 1.83 7.38 -5.35
CA ASN A 7 0.67 8.26 -5.18
C ASN A 7 -0.64 7.46 -5.25
N LEU A 8 -1.55 7.77 -4.34
CA LEU A 8 -2.87 7.17 -4.26
C LEU A 8 -3.93 8.22 -4.59
N GLN A 9 -4.74 7.89 -5.59
CA GLN A 9 -6.00 8.59 -5.84
C GLN A 9 -6.99 7.56 -6.40
N PHE A 10 -8.13 7.42 -5.74
CA PHE A 10 -9.20 6.49 -6.13
C PHE A 10 -10.50 6.80 -5.39
N ASP A 11 -11.63 6.31 -5.92
CA ASP A 11 -12.95 6.50 -5.34
C ASP A 11 -13.51 5.20 -4.77
N VAL A 12 -14.10 5.26 -3.58
CA VAL A 12 -14.79 4.12 -2.95
C VAL A 12 -16.13 4.60 -2.40
N LYS A 13 -17.22 3.98 -2.87
CA LYS A 13 -18.60 4.25 -2.40
C LYS A 13 -18.98 5.75 -2.43
N GLY A 14 -18.46 6.50 -3.42
CA GLY A 14 -18.71 7.94 -3.57
C GLY A 14 -17.84 8.87 -2.72
N LYS A 15 -16.87 8.32 -1.96
CA LYS A 15 -15.82 9.10 -1.29
C LYS A 15 -14.51 8.96 -2.07
N THR A 16 -13.89 10.09 -2.39
CA THR A 16 -12.55 10.14 -2.96
C THR A 16 -11.51 10.02 -1.85
N PHE A 17 -10.53 9.15 -2.08
CA PHE A 17 -9.35 9.01 -1.23
C PHE A 17 -8.13 9.50 -2.02
N SER A 18 -7.35 10.37 -1.38
CA SER A 18 -6.12 10.96 -1.92
C SER A 18 -5.01 10.77 -0.88
N GLY A 19 -3.79 10.53 -1.34
CA GLY A 19 -2.65 10.31 -0.47
C GLY A 19 -1.48 9.64 -1.17
N PHE A 20 -0.66 8.94 -0.40
CA PHE A 20 0.47 8.17 -0.93
C PHE A 20 0.85 7.00 -0.03
N CYS A 21 1.49 6.00 -0.62
CA CYS A 21 2.26 5.00 0.09
C CYS A 21 3.74 5.37 0.02
N MET A 22 4.47 5.13 1.12
CA MET A 22 5.92 5.24 1.18
C MET A 22 6.51 3.88 1.58
N ARG A 23 7.38 3.29 0.74
CA ARG A 23 8.08 2.05 1.04
C ARG A 23 9.04 2.28 2.20
N ILE A 24 8.95 1.42 3.20
CA ILE A 24 9.89 1.33 4.31
C ILE A 24 10.88 0.23 3.94
N HIS A 25 12.16 0.61 3.86
CA HIS A 25 13.24 -0.34 3.66
C HIS A 25 13.68 -0.87 5.01
N ASP A 26 13.22 -2.06 5.34
CA ASP A 26 13.75 -2.88 6.43
C ASP A 26 14.18 -4.26 5.91
N ASP A 27 14.94 -5.00 6.70
CA ASP A 27 15.48 -6.31 6.33
C ASP A 27 14.48 -7.47 6.54
N PHE A 28 13.22 -7.17 6.90
CA PHE A 28 12.28 -8.19 7.37
C PHE A 28 11.11 -8.41 6.42
N HIS A 29 10.38 -7.35 6.08
CA HIS A 29 9.18 -7.45 5.25
C HIS A 29 9.09 -6.25 4.32
N LEU A 30 8.61 -6.51 3.10
CA LEU A 30 8.18 -5.44 2.23
C LEU A 30 7.02 -4.66 2.89
N THR A 31 7.32 -3.46 3.35
CA THR A 31 6.41 -2.65 4.15
C THR A 31 6.19 -1.29 3.52
N TYR A 32 4.96 -0.80 3.56
CA TYR A 32 4.57 0.54 3.14
C TYR A 32 3.86 1.27 4.27
N ALA A 33 4.29 2.49 4.56
CA ALA A 33 3.49 3.46 5.29
C ALA A 33 2.43 4.04 4.34
N VAL A 34 1.17 4.02 4.74
CA VAL A 34 0.05 4.58 4.00
C VAL A 34 -0.40 5.88 4.67
N ILE A 35 -0.40 6.95 3.90
CA ILE A 35 -0.85 8.28 4.32
C ILE A 35 -2.01 8.66 3.41
N LEU A 36 -3.22 8.73 3.96
CA LEU A 36 -4.40 9.23 3.25
C LEU A 36 -4.85 10.53 3.90
N GLU A 37 -5.39 11.45 3.10
CA GLU A 37 -6.03 12.66 3.58
C GLU A 37 -7.19 12.31 4.54
N ASP A 38 -7.27 13.06 5.65
CA ASP A 38 -8.29 12.93 6.70
C ASP A 38 -8.41 11.53 7.33
N CYS A 39 -7.36 10.71 7.25
CA CYS A 39 -7.29 9.37 7.85
C CYS A 39 -6.06 9.24 8.75
N HIS A 40 -6.11 8.32 9.70
CA HIS A 40 -4.92 7.94 10.45
C HIS A 40 -3.94 7.18 9.54
N SER A 41 -2.66 7.53 9.60
CA SER A 41 -1.61 6.78 8.93
C SER A 41 -1.48 5.37 9.51
N PHE A 42 -1.20 4.40 8.65
CA PHE A 42 -1.06 3.01 9.04
C PHE A 42 -0.05 2.29 8.14
N CYS A 43 0.40 1.11 8.53
CA CYS A 43 1.31 0.31 7.71
C CYS A 43 0.57 -0.86 7.05
N ILE A 44 0.98 -1.15 5.82
CA ILE A 44 0.65 -2.38 5.07
C ILE A 44 1.97 -3.12 4.81
N TRP A 45 2.02 -4.43 5.00
CA TRP A 45 3.20 -5.25 4.71
C TRP A 45 2.83 -6.54 3.99
N LEU A 46 3.74 -7.04 3.16
CA LEU A 46 3.62 -8.33 2.52
C LEU A 46 4.28 -9.39 3.42
N ASP A 47 3.52 -10.38 3.86
CA ASP A 47 4.08 -11.55 4.52
C ASP A 47 4.68 -12.48 3.46
N GLU A 48 6.01 -12.60 3.45
CA GLU A 48 6.74 -13.43 2.49
C GLU A 48 6.34 -14.91 2.55
N LYS A 49 5.95 -15.41 3.73
CA LYS A 49 5.62 -16.83 3.93
C LYS A 49 4.31 -17.22 3.28
N THR A 50 3.32 -16.32 3.32
CA THR A 50 1.98 -16.57 2.80
C THR A 50 1.71 -15.84 1.48
N SER A 51 2.62 -14.95 1.07
CA SER A 51 2.47 -14.03 -0.05
C SER A 51 1.15 -13.24 0.02
N LYS A 52 0.79 -12.80 1.23
CA LYS A 52 -0.43 -12.04 1.49
C LYS A 52 -0.10 -10.70 2.11
N TRP A 53 -0.86 -9.69 1.70
CA TRP A 53 -0.81 -8.36 2.30
C TRP A 53 -1.59 -8.32 3.61
N TYR A 54 -0.99 -7.67 4.59
CA TYR A 54 -1.56 -7.41 5.90
C TYR A 54 -1.51 -5.92 6.20
N SER A 55 -2.43 -5.45 7.05
CA SER A 55 -2.50 -4.06 7.48
C SER A 55 -2.54 -3.95 9.00
N SER A 56 -2.18 -2.78 9.51
CA SER A 56 -2.17 -2.50 10.94
C SER A 56 -3.58 -2.63 11.54
N LYS A 57 -3.69 -3.14 12.78
CA LYS A 57 -4.97 -3.52 13.44
C LYS A 57 -6.00 -2.40 13.63
N PHE A 58 -5.63 -1.13 13.47
CA PHE A 58 -6.49 0.03 13.77
C PHE A 58 -6.85 0.86 12.55
N THR A 59 -6.84 0.23 11.39
CA THR A 59 -7.27 0.89 10.17
C THR A 59 -8.79 0.98 10.17
N ASN A 60 -9.37 2.11 10.63
CA ASN A 60 -10.82 2.40 10.56
C ASN A 60 -11.29 2.65 9.10
N LEU A 61 -10.72 1.93 8.13
CA LEU A 61 -11.06 2.01 6.72
C LEU A 61 -11.92 0.82 6.34
N ASP A 62 -12.80 1.05 5.37
CA ASP A 62 -13.58 -0.01 4.75
C ASP A 62 -12.65 -0.98 4.03
N GLN A 63 -12.96 -2.28 4.05
CA GLN A 63 -12.17 -3.30 3.36
C GLN A 63 -11.95 -2.98 1.88
N SER A 64 -12.94 -2.40 1.21
CA SER A 64 -12.81 -2.00 -0.19
C SER A 64 -11.78 -0.88 -0.42
N VAL A 65 -11.52 -0.03 0.57
CA VAL A 65 -10.43 0.96 0.50
C VAL A 65 -9.08 0.26 0.62
N LEU A 66 -8.95 -0.70 1.53
CA LEU A 66 -7.74 -1.50 1.67
C LEU A 66 -7.44 -2.30 0.40
N ASP A 67 -8.46 -2.93 -0.20
CA ASP A 67 -8.31 -3.71 -1.43
C ASP A 67 -7.82 -2.85 -2.60
N GLN A 68 -8.30 -1.61 -2.71
CA GLN A 68 -7.82 -0.65 -3.73
C GLN A 68 -6.35 -0.27 -3.54
N ILE A 69 -5.93 -0.06 -2.29
CA ILE A 69 -4.53 0.28 -1.98
C ILE A 69 -3.63 -0.91 -2.29
N ILE A 70 -3.99 -2.10 -1.82
CA ILE A 70 -3.25 -3.35 -2.05
C ILE A 70 -3.13 -3.63 -3.55
N GLY A 71 -4.22 -3.50 -4.32
CA GLY A 71 -4.17 -3.70 -5.77
C GLY A 71 -3.20 -2.76 -6.48
N LYS A 72 -3.04 -1.51 -6.03
CA LYS A 72 -2.03 -0.58 -6.57
C LYS A 72 -0.61 -0.95 -6.16
N LEU A 73 -0.42 -1.48 -4.94
CA LEU A 73 0.88 -1.95 -4.46
C LEU A 73 1.35 -3.18 -5.24
N ASP A 74 0.46 -4.15 -5.49
CA ASP A 74 0.75 -5.35 -6.29
C ASP A 74 1.27 -4.97 -7.68
N VAL A 75 0.54 -4.13 -8.42
CA VAL A 75 0.94 -3.68 -9.76
C VAL A 75 2.30 -2.97 -9.75
N THR A 76 2.57 -2.18 -8.70
CA THR A 76 3.83 -1.45 -8.57
C THR A 76 5.00 -2.42 -8.34
N GLU A 77 4.83 -3.43 -7.49
CA GLU A 77 5.88 -4.39 -7.19
C GLU A 77 6.11 -5.38 -8.32
N GLU A 78 5.06 -5.78 -9.05
CA GLU A 78 5.18 -6.53 -10.30
C GLU A 78 6.02 -5.76 -11.33
N ALA A 79 5.74 -4.46 -11.51
CA ALA A 79 6.50 -3.60 -12.42
C ALA A 79 7.97 -3.45 -11.96
N ASN A 80 8.21 -3.32 -10.66
CA ASN A 80 9.56 -3.27 -10.11
C ASN A 80 10.34 -4.56 -10.38
N MET A 81 9.74 -5.75 -10.18
CA MET A 81 10.40 -7.02 -10.47
C MET A 81 10.78 -7.18 -11.95
N LEU A 82 9.89 -6.78 -12.87
CA LEU A 82 10.17 -6.84 -14.31
C LEU A 82 11.24 -5.85 -14.76
N SER A 83 11.42 -4.73 -14.05
CA SER A 83 12.43 -3.71 -14.38
C SER A 83 13.86 -4.07 -13.96
N VAL A 84 14.03 -5.09 -13.11
CA VAL A 84 15.32 -5.57 -12.62
C VAL A 84 15.79 -6.82 -13.38
N SER A 85 15.00 -7.30 -14.34
CA SER A 85 15.28 -8.45 -15.23
C SER A 85 16.02 -8.03 -16.49
#